data_AF-A0A418VAQ7-F1
#
_entry.id   AF-A0A418VAQ7-F1
#
_cell.length_a   1.000
_cell.length_b   1.000
_cell.length_c   1.000
_cell.angle_alpha   90.00
_cell.angle_beta   90.00
_cell.angle_gamma   90.00
#
_symmetry.space_group_name_H-M   'P 1'
#
loop_
_entity.id
_entity.type
_entity.pdbx_description
1 polymer ?
#
loop_
_entity_poly.entity_id
_entity_poly.type
_entity_poly.pdbx_seq_one_letter_code
_entity_poly.pdbx_strand_id
1 'polypeptide(L)'
;MCWRAGPQHGSSKQPSEGSVRVGAPSLFAAPAGLLPSDLLHYSEGVDEETFRQRVLELVARIPPGRVVTYGQLALLAGKPGAARQAGFVLHSLAGHRTLPWQRVINAQGRVSTHKLGFGDLQERLLEAEGVLFGASGRCDLKRLQWWPDEEASGPPAELF
;
A
#
# COMPACT_ATOMS: atom_id res chain seq x y z
N MET A 1 -6.97 -9.99 70.41
CA MET A 1 -5.98 -10.99 70.87
C MET A 1 -4.77 -10.91 69.95
N CYS A 2 -3.56 -10.96 70.49
CA CYS A 2 -2.31 -10.85 69.72
C CYS A 2 -1.82 -12.23 69.25
N TRP A 3 -0.91 -12.23 68.25
CA TRP A 3 0.37 -12.97 68.13
C TRP A 3 0.89 -12.60 66.71
N ARG A 4 2.03 -11.91 66.49
CA ARG A 4 3.46 -12.26 66.69
C ARG A 4 3.88 -13.57 66.01
N ALA A 5 5.06 -13.71 65.38
CA ALA A 5 6.05 -12.76 64.84
C ALA A 5 7.18 -13.58 64.12
N GLY A 6 7.98 -12.95 63.24
CA GLY A 6 9.40 -13.33 63.07
C GLY A 6 9.90 -13.77 61.67
N PRO A 7 11.23 -13.70 61.40
CA PRO A 7 11.84 -13.63 60.05
C PRO A 7 12.76 -14.87 59.75
N GLN A 8 13.78 -14.95 58.87
CA GLN A 8 14.64 -13.95 58.19
C GLN A 8 15.49 -14.55 57.03
N HIS A 9 15.87 -13.71 56.03
CA HIS A 9 16.97 -13.84 55.03
C HIS A 9 16.98 -15.09 54.07
N GLY A 10 17.52 -15.05 52.83
CA GLY A 10 18.15 -13.99 52.02
C GLY A 10 18.73 -14.52 50.68
N SER A 11 19.33 -13.62 49.86
CA SER A 11 20.18 -13.88 48.67
C SER A 11 19.59 -14.31 47.31
N SER A 12 19.21 -13.30 46.52
CA SER A 12 19.81 -12.94 45.21
C SER A 12 20.07 -14.00 44.12
N LYS A 13 19.32 -13.90 43.01
CA LYS A 13 19.84 -14.09 41.64
C LYS A 13 19.23 -13.08 40.65
N GLN A 14 20.08 -12.15 40.22
CA GLN A 14 20.23 -11.55 38.87
C GLN A 14 18.98 -11.50 37.94
N PRO A 15 18.46 -10.30 37.57
CA PRO A 15 17.47 -10.14 36.50
C PRO A 15 18.15 -10.12 35.11
N SER A 16 17.62 -10.87 34.15
CA SER A 16 18.10 -10.85 32.76
C SER A 16 17.52 -9.68 31.96
N GLU A 17 18.38 -8.94 31.27
CA GLU A 17 18.03 -7.81 30.41
C GLU A 17 17.11 -8.19 29.25
N GLY A 18 16.02 -7.42 29.05
CA GLY A 18 15.16 -7.45 27.88
C GLY A 18 15.05 -6.03 27.31
N SER A 19 15.97 -5.66 26.42
CA SER A 19 16.14 -4.27 25.96
C SER A 19 14.96 -3.77 25.11
N VAL A 20 14.39 -2.63 25.50
CA VAL A 20 13.44 -1.86 24.69
C VAL A 20 14.18 -1.16 23.56
N ARG A 21 13.71 -1.29 22.31
CA ARG A 21 13.86 -0.22 21.29
C ARG A 21 12.59 -0.07 20.46
N VAL A 22 12.04 1.14 20.51
CA VAL A 22 11.09 1.68 19.53
C VAL A 22 11.84 1.92 18.22
N GLY A 23 11.15 1.77 17.08
CA GLY A 23 11.78 1.80 15.77
C GLY A 23 12.20 3.19 15.30
N ALA A 24 13.37 3.24 14.66
CA ALA A 24 13.64 4.01 13.45
C ALA A 24 14.78 3.32 12.70
N PRO A 25 14.73 3.27 11.37
CA PRO A 25 15.92 3.60 10.61
C PRO A 25 15.62 4.72 9.63
N SER A 26 16.20 5.88 9.88
CA SER A 26 16.46 6.86 8.84
C SER A 26 17.76 6.48 8.14
N LEU A 27 17.75 6.47 6.81
CA LEU A 27 18.89 6.60 5.89
C LEU A 27 20.17 5.79 6.15
N PHE A 28 20.54 4.94 5.19
CA PHE A 28 21.94 4.62 4.90
C PHE A 28 22.23 4.74 3.40
N ALA A 29 23.35 5.38 3.06
CA ALA A 29 23.80 5.57 1.69
C ALA A 29 24.27 4.24 1.06
N ALA A 30 24.28 4.18 -0.27
CA ALA A 30 24.88 3.06 -1.00
C ALA A 30 26.36 2.90 -0.60
N PRO A 31 26.80 1.71 -0.16
CA PRO A 31 28.15 1.52 0.36
C PRO A 31 29.20 1.56 -0.76
N ALA A 32 30.30 2.26 -0.52
CA ALA A 32 31.47 2.18 -1.37
C ALA A 32 32.09 0.78 -1.30
N GLY A 33 32.06 0.03 -2.41
CA GLY A 33 32.61 -1.34 -2.46
C GLY A 33 31.79 -2.36 -3.28
N LEU A 34 30.71 -1.96 -3.96
CA LEU A 34 29.88 -2.87 -4.76
C LEU A 34 30.67 -3.46 -5.94
N LEU A 35 30.71 -4.79 -6.07
CA LEU A 35 31.37 -5.47 -7.19
C LEU A 35 30.38 -5.65 -8.37
N PRO A 36 30.86 -5.83 -9.62
CA PRO A 36 29.98 -6.03 -10.78
C PRO A 36 29.03 -7.24 -10.65
N SER A 37 29.36 -8.20 -9.77
CA SER A 37 28.55 -9.39 -9.47
C SER A 37 27.26 -9.06 -8.71
N ASP A 38 27.27 -8.05 -7.84
CA ASP A 38 26.13 -7.69 -6.97
C ASP A 38 25.07 -6.86 -7.72
N LEU A 39 25.45 -6.27 -8.85
CA LEU A 39 24.60 -5.51 -9.75
C LEU A 39 23.43 -6.32 -10.33
N LEU A 40 23.50 -7.65 -10.30
CA LEU A 40 22.42 -8.55 -10.73
C LEU A 40 21.41 -8.91 -9.62
N HIS A 41 21.70 -8.63 -8.35
CA HIS A 41 20.74 -8.73 -7.24
C HIS A 41 20.18 -7.36 -6.79
N TYR A 42 20.80 -6.26 -7.25
CA TYR A 42 20.29 -4.91 -6.99
C TYR A 42 19.07 -4.54 -7.88
N SER A 43 18.73 -5.37 -8.88
CA SER A 43 17.58 -5.16 -9.78
C SER A 43 16.23 -5.32 -9.08
N GLU A 44 16.02 -6.37 -8.27
CA GLU A 44 14.70 -6.68 -7.70
C GLU A 44 14.14 -5.55 -6.81
N GLY A 45 15.00 -4.92 -6.00
CA GLY A 45 14.63 -3.79 -5.14
C GLY A 45 14.33 -2.52 -5.93
N VAL A 46 15.09 -2.24 -7.00
CA VAL A 46 14.82 -1.13 -7.92
C VAL A 46 13.51 -1.37 -8.67
N ASP A 47 13.24 -2.60 -9.10
CA ASP A 47 12.00 -2.97 -9.78
C ASP A 47 10.76 -2.89 -8.86
N GLU A 48 10.90 -3.16 -7.55
CA GLU A 48 9.80 -2.99 -6.60
C GLU A 48 9.51 -1.52 -6.30
N GLU A 49 10.52 -0.68 -6.05
CA GLU A 49 10.32 0.76 -5.84
C GLU A 49 9.79 1.44 -7.12
N THR A 50 10.32 1.09 -8.30
CA THR A 50 9.82 1.58 -9.59
C THR A 50 8.35 1.17 -9.82
N PHE A 51 7.98 -0.06 -9.45
CA PHE A 51 6.59 -0.50 -9.53
C PHE A 51 5.68 0.26 -8.54
N ARG A 52 6.15 0.47 -7.30
CA ARG A 52 5.44 1.26 -6.29
C ARG A 52 5.17 2.68 -6.80
N GLN A 53 6.20 3.36 -7.30
CA GLN A 53 6.08 4.72 -7.84
C GLN A 53 5.06 4.80 -8.98
N ARG A 54 5.17 3.92 -9.99
CA ARG A 54 4.21 3.84 -11.09
C ARG A 54 2.77 3.58 -10.63
N VAL A 55 2.57 2.72 -9.63
CA VAL A 55 1.24 2.49 -9.03
C VAL A 55 0.68 3.77 -8.42
N LEU A 56 1.49 4.55 -7.70
CA LEU A 56 1.07 5.82 -7.08
C LEU A 56 0.73 6.88 -8.14
N GLU A 57 1.57 7.03 -9.16
CA GLU A 57 1.36 7.95 -10.30
C GLU A 57 0.09 7.61 -11.07
N LEU A 58 -0.12 6.33 -11.40
CA LEU A 58 -1.32 5.87 -12.10
C LEU A 58 -2.58 6.12 -11.27
N VAL A 59 -2.53 5.91 -9.95
CA VAL A 59 -3.67 6.19 -9.06
C VAL A 59 -3.97 7.69 -9.00
N ALA A 60 -2.96 8.56 -8.93
CA ALA A 60 -3.16 10.01 -9.01
C ALA A 60 -3.88 10.46 -10.29
N ARG A 61 -3.67 9.75 -11.40
CA ARG A 61 -4.25 10.05 -12.73
C ARG A 61 -5.69 9.58 -12.92
N ILE A 62 -6.23 8.67 -12.11
CA ILE A 62 -7.60 8.16 -12.30
C ILE A 62 -8.59 9.31 -12.06
N PRO A 63 -9.42 9.72 -13.03
CA PRO A 63 -10.35 10.83 -12.85
C PRO A 63 -11.53 10.45 -11.93
N PRO A 64 -12.21 11.43 -11.30
CA PRO A 64 -13.38 11.16 -10.48
C PRO A 64 -14.50 10.49 -11.28
N GLY A 65 -15.24 9.59 -10.61
CA GLY A 65 -16.34 8.84 -11.23
C GLY A 65 -15.88 7.67 -12.11
N ARG A 66 -14.57 7.39 -12.14
CA ARG A 66 -13.99 6.23 -12.80
C ARG A 66 -13.26 5.33 -11.82
N VAL A 67 -13.07 4.08 -12.23
CA VAL A 67 -12.41 3.04 -11.46
C VAL A 67 -11.34 2.31 -12.28
N VAL A 68 -10.36 1.73 -11.60
CA VAL A 68 -9.37 0.81 -12.19
C VAL A 68 -9.40 -0.51 -11.41
N THR A 69 -9.06 -1.63 -12.05
CA THR A 69 -8.94 -2.91 -11.32
C THR A 69 -7.51 -3.13 -10.82
N TYR A 70 -7.30 -3.81 -9.69
CA TYR A 70 -5.94 -4.13 -9.20
C TYR A 70 -5.06 -4.85 -10.25
N GLY A 71 -5.65 -5.72 -11.06
CA GLY A 71 -4.92 -6.43 -12.14
C GLY A 71 -4.52 -5.51 -13.29
N GLN A 72 -5.42 -4.60 -13.67
CA GLN A 72 -5.13 -3.56 -14.67
C GLN A 72 -4.08 -2.56 -14.16
N LEU A 73 -4.16 -2.14 -12.90
CA LEU A 73 -3.20 -1.23 -12.29
C LEU A 73 -1.79 -1.85 -12.26
N ALA A 74 -1.69 -3.14 -11.95
CA ALA A 74 -0.43 -3.88 -12.02
C ALA A 74 0.11 -4.03 -13.46
N LEU A 75 -0.77 -4.27 -14.44
CA LEU A 75 -0.43 -4.28 -15.87
C LEU A 75 0.13 -2.92 -16.33
N LEU A 76 -0.59 -1.82 -16.03
CA LEU A 76 -0.19 -0.45 -16.39
C LEU A 76 1.11 -0.02 -15.69
N ALA A 77 1.38 -0.50 -14.48
CA ALA A 77 2.65 -0.27 -13.78
C ALA A 77 3.82 -1.14 -14.27
N GLY A 78 3.60 -1.99 -15.28
CA GLY A 78 4.64 -2.81 -15.92
C GLY A 78 4.89 -4.18 -15.27
N LYS A 79 4.06 -4.64 -14.33
CA LYS A 79 4.14 -6.00 -13.75
C LYS A 79 2.79 -6.74 -13.88
N PRO A 80 2.48 -7.31 -15.06
CA PRO A 80 1.28 -8.12 -15.27
C PRO A 80 1.18 -9.24 -14.22
N GLY A 81 -0.03 -9.48 -13.69
CA GLY A 81 -0.27 -10.48 -12.63
C GLY A 81 0.05 -10.01 -11.20
N ALA A 82 0.78 -8.90 -11.01
CA ALA A 82 1.16 -8.38 -9.69
C ALA A 82 0.01 -7.67 -8.91
N ALA A 83 -1.25 -8.07 -9.13
CA ALA A 83 -2.43 -7.45 -8.53
C ALA A 83 -2.39 -7.40 -6.99
N ARG A 84 -1.79 -8.42 -6.35
CA ARG A 84 -1.58 -8.46 -4.89
C ARG A 84 -0.56 -7.43 -4.42
N GLN A 85 0.54 -7.24 -5.16
CA GLN A 85 1.55 -6.23 -4.85
C GLN A 85 0.97 -4.82 -4.98
N ALA A 86 0.20 -4.53 -6.04
CA ALA A 86 -0.55 -3.29 -6.15
C ALA A 86 -1.51 -3.07 -4.95
N GLY A 87 -2.17 -4.14 -4.49
CA GLY A 87 -2.98 -4.13 -3.26
C GLY A 87 -2.18 -3.77 -2.00
N PHE A 88 -0.98 -4.31 -1.82
CA PHE A 88 -0.10 -3.97 -0.69
C PHE A 88 0.39 -2.52 -0.73
N VAL A 89 0.78 -2.01 -1.90
CA VAL A 89 1.13 -0.60 -2.08
C VAL A 89 -0.02 0.31 -1.61
N LEU A 90 -1.24 0.02 -2.08
CA LEU A 90 -2.43 0.81 -1.74
C LEU A 90 -2.91 0.64 -0.30
N HIS A 91 -2.62 -0.49 0.35
CA HIS A 91 -2.98 -0.67 1.76
C HIS A 91 -2.31 0.38 2.65
N SER A 92 -1.06 0.77 2.34
CA SER A 92 -0.34 1.86 3.03
C SER A 92 -0.96 3.25 2.86
N LEU A 93 -1.91 3.42 1.92
CA LEU A 93 -2.63 4.67 1.67
C LEU A 93 -4.06 4.68 2.22
N ALA A 94 -4.61 3.52 2.60
CA ALA A 94 -6.00 3.41 3.02
C ALA A 94 -6.26 4.26 4.28
N GLY A 95 -7.20 5.20 4.18
CA GLY A 95 -7.46 6.21 5.22
C GLY A 95 -6.69 7.53 5.07
N HIS A 96 -5.63 7.59 4.26
CA HIS A 96 -4.98 8.84 3.87
C HIS A 96 -5.70 9.48 2.67
N ARG A 97 -5.83 10.82 2.69
CA ARG A 97 -6.60 11.58 1.67
C ARG A 97 -5.76 12.09 0.49
N THR A 98 -4.46 11.79 0.46
CA THR A 98 -3.50 12.37 -0.50
C THR A 98 -3.65 11.82 -1.92
N LEU A 99 -4.13 10.58 -2.06
CA LEU A 99 -4.31 9.90 -3.34
C LEU A 99 -5.69 9.25 -3.40
N PRO A 100 -6.33 9.16 -4.57
CA PRO A 100 -7.69 8.62 -4.72
C PRO A 100 -7.70 7.08 -4.72
N TRP A 101 -7.14 6.47 -3.67
CA TRP A 101 -7.04 5.02 -3.50
C TRP A 101 -8.40 4.31 -3.59
N GLN A 102 -9.50 5.02 -3.27
CA GLN A 102 -10.85 4.50 -3.38
C GLN A 102 -11.21 4.06 -4.82
N ARG A 103 -10.56 4.61 -5.84
CA ARG A 103 -10.82 4.31 -7.26
C ARG A 103 -10.29 2.94 -7.71
N VAL A 104 -9.61 2.20 -6.84
CA VAL A 104 -9.05 0.87 -7.15
C VAL A 104 -9.91 -0.24 -6.54
N ILE A 105 -10.46 -1.12 -7.40
CA ILE A 105 -11.38 -2.20 -7.02
C ILE A 105 -10.96 -3.56 -7.61
N ASN A 106 -11.67 -4.65 -7.28
CA ASN A 106 -11.38 -5.96 -7.89
C ASN A 106 -11.97 -6.12 -9.29
N ALA A 107 -11.48 -7.16 -9.99
CA ALA A 107 -11.93 -7.51 -11.35
C ALA A 107 -13.41 -7.93 -11.42
N GLN A 108 -14.07 -8.19 -10.29
CA GLN A 108 -15.52 -8.43 -10.24
C GLN A 108 -16.32 -7.13 -10.19
N GLY A 109 -15.69 -5.97 -10.05
CA GLY A 109 -16.35 -4.66 -9.92
C GLY A 109 -16.84 -4.40 -8.49
N ARG A 110 -16.23 -5.02 -7.48
CA ARG A 110 -16.59 -4.85 -6.06
C ARG A 110 -15.45 -4.20 -5.27
N VAL A 111 -15.80 -3.53 -4.17
CA VAL A 111 -14.83 -3.07 -3.17
C VAL A 111 -14.21 -4.27 -2.43
N SER A 112 -12.88 -4.27 -2.30
CA SER A 112 -12.12 -5.34 -1.64
C SER A 112 -11.72 -5.03 -0.19
N THR A 113 -11.86 -3.77 0.24
CA THR A 113 -11.31 -3.25 1.50
C THR A 113 -12.23 -3.46 2.72
N HIS A 114 -13.38 -4.10 2.53
CA HIS A 114 -14.29 -4.55 3.61
C HIS A 114 -13.56 -5.31 4.73
N LYS A 115 -12.71 -6.28 4.37
CA LYS A 115 -11.89 -7.05 5.33
C LYS A 115 -10.78 -6.25 6.01
N LEU A 116 -10.51 -5.03 5.54
CA LEU A 116 -9.50 -4.11 6.08
C LEU A 116 -10.14 -2.97 6.90
N GLY A 117 -11.47 -2.98 7.09
CA GLY A 117 -12.20 -1.94 7.83
C GLY A 117 -12.47 -0.65 7.03
N PHE A 118 -12.10 -0.59 5.75
CA PHE A 118 -12.26 0.61 4.91
C PHE A 118 -13.34 0.48 3.82
N GLY A 119 -14.07 -0.64 3.77
CA GLY A 119 -15.08 -0.92 2.74
C GLY A 119 -16.16 0.16 2.64
N ASP A 120 -16.89 0.40 3.73
CA ASP A 120 -17.94 1.42 3.83
C ASP A 120 -17.44 2.86 3.58
N LEU A 121 -16.15 3.12 3.80
CA LEU A 121 -15.53 4.40 3.46
C LEU A 121 -15.25 4.48 1.95
N GLN A 122 -14.68 3.43 1.37
CA GLN A 122 -14.41 3.35 -0.05
C GLN A 122 -15.69 3.43 -0.89
N GLU A 123 -16.76 2.73 -0.50
CA GLU A 123 -18.05 2.77 -1.18
C GLU A 123 -18.65 4.19 -1.12
N ARG A 124 -18.70 4.83 0.06
CA ARG A 124 -19.20 6.21 0.17
C ARG A 124 -18.39 7.24 -0.61
N LEU A 125 -17.06 7.09 -0.66
CA LEU A 125 -16.20 7.99 -1.47
C LEU A 125 -16.45 7.79 -2.98
N LEU A 126 -16.67 6.55 -3.42
CA LEU A 126 -17.00 6.23 -4.81
C LEU A 126 -18.41 6.70 -5.20
N GLU A 127 -19.40 6.51 -4.33
CA GLU A 127 -20.77 6.99 -4.53
C GLU A 127 -20.85 8.52 -4.61
N ALA A 128 -20.07 9.23 -3.79
CA ALA A 128 -19.93 10.69 -3.86
C ALA A 128 -19.32 11.17 -5.20
N GLU A 129 -18.61 10.30 -5.91
CA GLU A 129 -18.10 10.54 -7.27
C GLU A 129 -19.04 10.00 -8.38
N GLY A 130 -20.22 9.45 -8.03
CA GLY A 130 -21.21 8.92 -8.98
C GLY A 130 -20.98 7.45 -9.39
N VAL A 131 -20.06 6.73 -8.75
CA VAL A 131 -19.87 5.28 -8.95
C VAL A 131 -20.92 4.53 -8.13
N LEU A 132 -22.00 4.13 -8.78
CA LEU A 132 -23.09 3.39 -8.16
C LEU A 132 -22.82 1.87 -8.15
N PHE A 133 -23.11 1.24 -7.02
CA PHE A 133 -23.13 -0.21 -6.86
C PHE A 133 -24.57 -0.74 -6.96
N GLY A 134 -24.78 -1.77 -7.78
CA GLY A 134 -26.07 -2.48 -7.81
C GLY A 134 -26.24 -3.38 -6.57
N ALA A 135 -27.43 -3.94 -6.37
CA ALA A 135 -27.79 -4.79 -5.22
C ALA A 135 -26.87 -6.01 -4.96
N SER A 136 -25.99 -6.38 -5.90
CA SER A 136 -24.96 -7.40 -5.73
C SER A 136 -23.60 -6.86 -5.26
N GLY A 137 -23.52 -5.59 -4.85
CA GLY A 137 -22.28 -4.89 -4.47
C GLY A 137 -21.33 -4.64 -5.64
N ARG A 138 -21.83 -4.62 -6.89
CA ARG A 138 -21.02 -4.50 -8.12
C ARG A 138 -21.32 -3.20 -8.85
N CYS A 139 -20.27 -2.49 -9.26
CA CYS A 139 -20.37 -1.39 -10.22
C CYS A 139 -20.24 -1.91 -11.67
N ASP A 140 -20.72 -1.12 -12.64
CA ASP A 140 -20.57 -1.46 -14.06
C ASP A 140 -19.16 -1.10 -14.59
N LEU A 141 -18.25 -2.06 -14.56
CA LEU A 141 -16.90 -1.90 -15.10
C LEU A 141 -16.91 -1.51 -16.59
N LYS A 142 -17.84 -2.00 -17.42
CA LYS A 142 -17.83 -1.67 -18.86
C LYS A 142 -18.03 -0.17 -19.12
N ARG A 143 -18.74 0.51 -18.21
CA ARG A 143 -19.05 1.95 -18.30
C ARG A 143 -18.11 2.83 -17.49
N LEU A 144 -17.51 2.29 -16.42
CA LEU A 144 -16.78 3.08 -15.41
C LEU A 144 -15.26 2.81 -15.39
N GLN A 145 -14.77 1.75 -16.05
CA GLN A 145 -13.35 1.43 -16.10
C GLN A 145 -12.58 2.48 -16.90
N TRP A 146 -11.64 3.15 -16.24
CA TRP A 146 -10.72 4.08 -16.87
C TRP A 146 -9.54 3.35 -17.50
N TRP A 147 -9.04 3.86 -18.61
CA TRP A 147 -7.76 3.53 -19.21
C TRP A 147 -7.03 4.85 -19.49
N PRO A 148 -5.69 4.93 -19.29
CA PRO A 148 -4.95 6.13 -19.67
C PRO A 148 -4.93 6.28 -21.18
N ASP A 149 -5.17 7.49 -21.67
CA ASP A 149 -5.03 7.83 -23.09
C ASP A 149 -3.55 7.72 -23.50
N GLU A 150 -3.26 7.08 -24.63
CA GLU A 150 -1.87 6.83 -25.08
C GLU A 150 -1.08 8.12 -25.27
N GLU A 151 -1.73 9.21 -25.71
CA GLU A 151 -1.12 10.53 -25.91
C GLU A 151 -0.63 11.17 -24.60
N ALA A 152 -1.23 10.82 -23.46
CA ALA A 152 -0.78 11.25 -22.13
C ALA A 152 0.42 10.42 -21.61
N SER A 153 1.09 9.68 -22.50
CA SER A 153 2.40 9.05 -22.30
C SER A 153 3.50 9.69 -23.16
N GLY A 154 3.31 10.93 -23.63
CA GLY A 154 4.44 11.77 -24.01
C GLY A 154 5.45 11.89 -22.85
N PRO A 155 6.75 12.09 -23.12
CA PRO A 155 7.72 12.36 -22.07
C PRO A 155 7.24 13.55 -21.22
N PRO A 156 7.51 13.56 -19.89
CA PRO A 156 7.12 14.69 -19.05
C PRO A 156 7.63 15.97 -19.70
N ALA A 157 6.71 16.92 -19.94
CA ALA A 157 7.03 18.19 -20.58
C ALA A 157 8.25 18.80 -19.88
N GLU A 158 9.29 19.08 -20.66
CA GLU A 158 10.64 19.19 -20.12
C GLU A 158 10.74 20.19 -18.97
N LEU A 159 11.50 19.81 -17.94
CA LEU A 159 11.92 20.69 -16.87
C LEU A 159 12.87 21.75 -17.45
N PHE A 160 12.30 22.86 -17.90
CA PHE A 160 12.98 24.15 -18.10
C PHE A 160 12.92 24.98 -16.81
#